data_AF-A0AAD9K8U8-F1
#
_entry.id   AF-A0AAD9K8U8-F1
#
_cell.length_a   1.000
_cell.length_b   1.000
_cell.length_c   1.000
_cell.angle_alpha   90.00
_cell.angle_beta   90.00
_cell.angle_gamma   90.00
#
_symmetry.space_group_name_H-M   'P 1'
#
loop_
_entity.id
_entity.type
_entity.pdbx_description
1 polymer ?
#
loop_
_entity_poly.entity_id
_entity_poly.type
_entity_poly.pdbx_seq_one_letter_code
_entity_poly.pdbx_strand_id
1 'polypeptide(L)'
;QCDYLLIHAGDDQQLPPTLTERLCKRFRDHHKSNYRLLVYPGAGHLLEPPYSPHFYATYQALFSHMTVWGGTAKAHNTAQKDAWREILHFFRSKLEGSVQHFQNKL
;
A
#
# COMPACT_ATOMS: atom_id res chain seq x y z
N GLN A 1 20.39 4.36 7.27
CA GLN A 1 19.04 4.61 7.78
C GLN A 1 18.07 4.35 6.64
N CYS A 2 17.01 3.54 6.84
CA CYS A 2 16.08 3.14 5.77
C CYS A 2 14.83 4.01 5.79
N ASP A 3 14.41 4.57 4.64
CA ASP A 3 13.14 5.29 4.52
C ASP A 3 11.94 4.34 4.43
N TYR A 4 10.75 4.81 4.78
CA TYR A 4 9.51 4.03 4.74
C TYR A 4 8.44 4.71 3.89
N LEU A 5 7.75 3.93 3.06
CA LEU A 5 6.49 4.33 2.43
C LEU A 5 5.38 3.49 3.05
N LEU A 6 4.40 4.15 3.66
CA LEU A 6 3.22 3.54 4.28
C LEU A 6 2.01 3.81 3.39
N ILE A 7 1.27 2.75 3.07
CA ILE A 7 0.05 2.83 2.25
C ILE A 7 -1.12 2.33 3.09
N HIS A 8 -2.15 3.16 3.22
CA HIS A 8 -3.34 2.88 4.00
C HIS A 8 -4.58 2.88 3.11
N ALA A 9 -5.25 1.73 3.05
CA ALA A 9 -6.60 1.59 2.51
C ALA A 9 -7.62 1.99 3.58
N GLY A 10 -8.35 3.09 3.37
CA GLY A 10 -9.21 3.68 4.41
C GLY A 10 -10.57 3.01 4.61
N ASP A 11 -10.97 2.12 3.71
CA ASP A 11 -12.15 1.25 3.84
C ASP A 11 -11.71 -0.22 3.96
N ASP A 12 -10.56 -0.45 4.61
CA ASP A 12 -10.07 -1.77 4.98
C ASP A 12 -10.99 -2.38 6.05
N GLN A 13 -11.58 -3.54 5.74
CA GLN A 13 -12.51 -4.25 6.61
C GLN A 13 -11.85 -5.43 7.36
N GLN A 14 -10.54 -5.58 7.27
CA GLN A 14 -9.76 -6.65 7.90
C GLN A 14 -8.86 -6.16 9.03
N LEU A 15 -8.38 -4.92 8.97
CA LEU A 15 -7.52 -4.33 9.98
C LEU A 15 -8.25 -3.25 10.81
N PRO A 16 -7.87 -3.05 12.09
CA PRO A 16 -8.43 -1.96 12.88
C PRO A 16 -8.11 -0.60 12.25
N PRO A 17 -9.08 0.32 12.13
CA PRO A 17 -8.87 1.63 11.50
C PRO A 17 -7.82 2.48 12.24
N THR A 18 -7.57 2.19 13.52
CA THR A 18 -6.59 2.88 14.36
C THR A 18 -5.15 2.39 14.14
N LEU A 19 -4.92 1.33 13.36
CA LEU A 19 -3.58 0.74 13.20
C LEU A 19 -2.58 1.74 12.59
N THR A 20 -2.99 2.47 11.56
CA THR A 20 -2.15 3.48 10.90
C THR A 20 -1.76 4.59 11.87
N GLU A 21 -2.70 5.08 12.68
CA GLU A 21 -2.42 6.11 13.68
C GLU A 21 -1.45 5.61 14.75
N ARG A 22 -1.63 4.37 15.22
CA ARG A 22 -0.71 3.71 16.17
C ARG A 22 0.69 3.56 15.59
N LEU A 23 0.80 3.18 14.32
CA LEU A 23 2.08 3.08 13.62
C LEU A 23 2.76 4.45 13.52
N CYS A 24 2.05 5.47 13.04
CA CYS A 24 2.58 6.84 12.96
C CYS A 24 2.97 7.40 14.34
N LYS A 25 2.20 7.09 15.39
CA LYS A 25 2.57 7.44 16.77
C LYS A 25 3.89 6.80 17.16
N ARG A 26 4.07 5.50 16.89
CA ARG A 26 5.33 4.79 17.18
C ARG A 26 6.52 5.41 16.44
N PHE A 27 6.36 5.83 15.18
CA PHE A 27 7.40 6.58 14.46
C PHE A 27 7.78 7.87 15.20
N ARG A 28 6.79 8.66 15.63
CA ARG A 28 7.02 9.91 16.38
C ARG A 28 7.68 9.67 17.75
N ASP A 29 7.21 8.70 18.51
CA ASP A 29 7.72 8.37 19.85
C ASP A 29 9.20 7.95 19.81
N HIS A 30 9.67 7.41 18.68
CA HIS A 30 11.07 7.03 18.45
C HIS A 30 11.84 8.07 17.61
N HIS A 31 11.33 9.30 17.46
CA HIS A 31 11.95 10.39 16.71
C HIS A 31 12.31 10.03 15.26
N LYS A 32 11.52 9.14 14.62
CA LYS A 32 11.68 8.76 13.22
C LYS A 32 10.73 9.57 12.34
N SER A 33 11.29 10.46 11.53
CA SER A 33 10.57 11.27 10.54
C SER A 33 10.72 10.75 9.10
N ASN A 34 11.47 9.67 8.91
CA ASN A 34 11.82 9.12 7.60
C ASN A 34 10.73 8.19 7.03
N TYR A 35 9.47 8.62 7.09
CA TYR A 35 8.34 7.92 6.47
C TYR A 35 7.42 8.87 5.72
N ARG A 36 6.77 8.37 4.68
CA ARG A 36 5.66 9.02 3.99
C ARG A 36 4.41 8.15 4.11
N LEU A 37 3.27 8.74 4.44
CA LEU A 37 1.99 8.05 4.52
C LEU A 37 1.09 8.47 3.35
N LEU A 38 0.54 7.49 2.64
CA LEU A 38 -0.50 7.64 1.63
C LEU A 38 -1.79 7.03 2.18
N VAL A 39 -2.90 7.77 2.09
CA VAL A 39 -4.21 7.32 2.57
C VAL A 39 -5.19 7.37 1.41
N TYR A 40 -5.86 6.24 1.16
CA TYR A 40 -6.87 6.07 0.13
C TYR A 40 -8.22 5.75 0.77
N PRO A 41 -9.05 6.76 1.11
CA PRO A 41 -10.23 6.57 1.96
C PRO A 41 -11.25 5.52 1.47
N GLY A 42 -11.42 5.38 0.15
CA GLY A 42 -12.36 4.43 -0.45
C GLY A 42 -11.73 3.13 -0.97
N ALA A 43 -10.45 2.88 -0.67
CA ALA A 43 -9.79 1.63 -1.01
C ALA A 43 -9.99 0.59 0.09
N GLY A 44 -10.13 -0.66 -0.33
CA GLY A 44 -10.23 -1.82 0.55
C GLY A 44 -8.88 -2.49 0.73
N HIS A 45 -8.86 -3.56 1.52
CA HIS A 45 -7.66 -4.25 1.99
C HIS A 45 -6.70 -4.68 0.87
N LEU A 46 -7.23 -5.26 -0.22
CA LEU A 46 -6.44 -5.90 -1.27
C LEU A 46 -5.97 -4.93 -2.37
N LEU A 47 -5.01 -4.05 -2.05
CA LEU A 47 -4.38 -3.16 -3.03
C LEU A 47 -3.39 -3.92 -3.94
N GLU A 48 -3.93 -4.58 -4.97
CA GLU A 48 -3.16 -5.31 -5.99
C GLU A 48 -2.53 -4.38 -7.05
N PRO A 49 -1.66 -4.88 -7.96
CA PRO A 49 -1.14 -4.09 -9.07
C PRO A 49 -2.25 -3.47 -9.94
N PRO A 50 -1.95 -2.38 -10.68
CA PRO A 50 -2.94 -1.65 -11.45
C PRO A 50 -3.74 -2.53 -12.41
N TYR A 51 -5.03 -2.20 -12.56
CA TYR A 51 -5.99 -2.91 -13.42
C TYR A 51 -6.38 -4.32 -12.94
N SER A 52 -5.86 -4.78 -11.80
CA SER A 52 -6.41 -5.95 -11.14
C SER A 52 -7.87 -5.68 -10.74
N PRO A 53 -8.78 -6.65 -10.89
CA PRO A 53 -10.18 -6.47 -10.54
C PRO A 53 -10.34 -6.19 -9.04
N HIS A 54 -11.27 -5.32 -8.70
CA HIS A 54 -11.65 -5.07 -7.30
C HIS A 54 -12.49 -6.23 -6.78
N PHE A 55 -12.09 -6.78 -5.63
CA PHE A 55 -12.85 -7.79 -4.89
C PHE A 55 -13.38 -7.18 -3.60
N TYR A 56 -14.67 -6.81 -3.57
CA TYR A 56 -15.30 -6.33 -2.33
C TYR A 56 -15.34 -7.42 -1.25
N ALA A 57 -15.65 -8.66 -1.66
CA ALA A 57 -15.68 -9.82 -0.79
C ALA A 57 -15.34 -11.09 -1.59
N THR A 58 -14.79 -12.09 -0.92
CA THR A 58 -14.48 -13.42 -1.50
C THR A 58 -14.90 -14.53 -0.56
N TYR A 59 -15.35 -15.65 -1.11
CA TYR A 59 -15.53 -16.87 -0.31
C TYR A 59 -14.18 -17.53 -0.05
N GLN A 60 -13.81 -17.70 1.22
CA GLN A 60 -12.60 -18.40 1.61
C GLN A 60 -12.93 -19.85 1.95
N ALA A 61 -12.73 -20.76 0.97
CA ALA A 61 -13.11 -22.17 1.10
C ALA A 61 -12.52 -22.85 2.34
N LEU A 62 -11.27 -22.54 2.69
CA LEU A 62 -10.59 -23.10 3.85
C LEU A 62 -11.33 -22.83 5.16
N PHE A 63 -11.97 -21.66 5.28
CA PHE A 63 -12.67 -21.25 6.50
C PHE A 63 -14.20 -21.31 6.34
N SER A 64 -14.68 -21.72 5.16
CA SER A 64 -16.09 -21.83 4.83
C SER A 64 -16.91 -20.57 5.11
N HIS A 65 -16.31 -19.38 4.97
CA HIS A 65 -17.00 -18.10 5.17
C HIS A 65 -16.69 -17.07 4.08
N MET A 66 -17.57 -16.09 3.97
CA MET A 66 -17.33 -14.89 3.17
C MET A 66 -16.43 -13.93 3.94
N THR A 67 -15.40 -13.42 3.29
CA THR A 67 -14.54 -12.36 3.83
C THR A 67 -14.78 -11.09 3.06
N VAL A 68 -14.99 -9.99 3.78
CA VAL A 68 -15.17 -8.65 3.22
C VAL A 68 -13.84 -7.90 3.28
N TRP A 69 -13.37 -7.43 2.13
CA TRP A 69 -12.12 -6.69 1.99
C TRP A 69 -12.36 -5.17 1.96
N GLY A 70 -13.56 -4.76 1.56
CA GLY A 70 -13.99 -3.37 1.50
C GLY A 70 -13.59 -2.63 0.21
N GLY A 71 -13.79 -1.32 0.22
CA GLY A 71 -13.56 -0.40 -0.89
C GLY A 71 -14.66 -0.41 -1.95
N THR A 72 -14.64 0.63 -2.80
CA THR A 72 -15.52 0.71 -4.00
C THR A 72 -14.70 0.53 -5.26
N ALA A 73 -15.25 -0.09 -6.30
CA ALA A 73 -14.51 -0.38 -7.53
C ALA A 73 -13.79 0.85 -8.12
N LYS A 74 -14.43 2.02 -8.16
CA LYS A 74 -13.82 3.24 -8.70
C LYS A 74 -12.67 3.76 -7.83
N ALA A 75 -12.88 3.89 -6.52
CA ALA A 75 -11.86 4.42 -5.61
C ALA A 75 -10.69 3.43 -5.47
N HIS A 76 -10.99 2.13 -5.40
CA HIS A 76 -10.01 1.07 -5.28
C HIS A 76 -9.09 1.01 -6.52
N ASN A 77 -9.66 1.00 -7.74
CA ASN A 77 -8.87 1.05 -8.97
C ASN A 77 -7.99 2.30 -9.08
N THR A 78 -8.49 3.45 -8.59
CA THR A 78 -7.72 4.70 -8.57
C THR A 78 -6.55 4.60 -7.60
N ALA A 79 -6.80 4.04 -6.41
CA ALA A 79 -5.77 3.81 -5.40
C ALA A 79 -4.69 2.84 -5.88
N GLN A 80 -5.04 1.72 -6.53
CA GLN A 80 -4.05 0.77 -7.07
C GLN A 80 -3.11 1.41 -8.09
N LYS A 81 -3.65 2.23 -9.01
CA LYS A 81 -2.84 2.94 -10.01
C LYS A 81 -1.87 3.92 -9.35
N ASP A 82 -2.36 4.71 -8.40
CA ASP A 82 -1.54 5.71 -7.71
C ASP A 82 -0.51 5.05 -6.80
N ALA A 83 -0.93 4.11 -5.95
CA ALA A 83 -0.06 3.38 -5.03
C ALA A 83 1.07 2.67 -5.77
N TRP A 84 0.78 2.01 -6.90
CA TRP A 84 1.82 1.36 -7.71
C TRP A 84 2.85 2.35 -8.26
N ARG A 85 2.39 3.49 -8.76
CA ARG A 85 3.29 4.57 -9.23
C ARG A 85 4.17 5.08 -8.09
N GLU A 86 3.59 5.30 -6.91
CA GLU A 86 4.32 5.78 -5.74
C GLU A 86 5.33 4.75 -5.21
N ILE A 87 4.99 3.46 -5.23
CA ILE A 87 5.90 2.36 -4.88
C ILE A 87 7.12 2.35 -5.82
N LEU A 88 6.88 2.41 -7.14
CA LEU A 88 7.95 2.44 -8.13
C LEU A 88 8.82 3.70 -7.95
N HIS A 89 8.21 4.87 -7.80
CA HIS A 89 8.93 6.12 -7.58
C HIS A 89 9.79 6.07 -6.31
N PHE A 90 9.22 5.56 -5.20
CA PHE A 90 9.91 5.39 -3.95
C PHE A 90 11.14 4.50 -4.12
N PHE A 91 10.99 3.29 -4.66
CA PHE A 91 12.12 2.38 -4.83
C PHE A 91 13.18 2.93 -5.79
N ARG A 92 12.77 3.53 -6.92
CA ARG A 92 13.71 4.18 -7.84
C ARG A 92 14.55 5.25 -7.14
N SER A 93 13.91 6.16 -6.40
CA SER A 93 14.60 7.23 -5.68
C SER A 93 15.57 6.74 -4.59
N LYS A 94 15.33 5.54 -4.03
CA LYS A 94 16.13 4.98 -2.93
C LYS A 94 17.18 3.96 -3.38
N LEU A 95 17.00 3.35 -4.55
CA LEU A 95 17.85 2.26 -5.05
C LEU A 95 18.65 2.65 -6.31
N GLU A 96 18.23 3.62 -7.11
CA GLU A 96 18.97 3.98 -8.34
C GLU A 96 20.31 4.68 -8.07
N GLY A 97 20.53 5.17 -6.84
CA GLY A 97 21.84 5.66 -6.39
C GLY A 97 22.87 4.57 -6.02
N SER A 98 22.49 3.28 -6.01
CA SER A 98 23.38 2.14 -5.74
C SER A 98 23.62 1.23 -6.94
N VAL A 99 23.00 1.52 -8.09
CA VAL A 99 23.29 0.83 -9.34
C VAL A 99 24.47 1.53 -10.00
N GLN A 100 25.68 0.99 -9.77
CA GLN A 100 26.76 1.19 -10.73
C GLN A 100 26.21 0.80 -12.10
N HIS A 101 26.30 1.77 -13.00
CA HIS A 101 25.81 1.73 -14.36
C HIS A 101 26.37 0.50 -15.09
N PHE A 102 25.66 -0.63 -15.09
CA PHE A 102 25.94 -1.71 -16.02
C PHE A 102 25.35 -1.29 -17.37
N GLN A 103 26.15 -0.52 -18.12
CA GLN A 103 25.98 -0.47 -19.57
C GLN A 103 26.24 -1.87 -20.10
N ASN A 104 25.19 -2.62 -20.39
CA ASN A 104 25.28 -3.63 -21.43
C ASN A 104 24.52 -3.09 -22.63
N LYS A 105 25.30 -2.54 -23.56
CA LYS A 105 24.94 -2.42 -24.97
C LYS A 105 24.62 -3.81 -25.49
N LEU A 106 23.43 -3.97 -26.06
CA LEU A 106 23.21 -4.73 -27.29
C LEU A 106 22.37 -3.84 -28.21
#